data_AF-A0A527HI57-F1
#
_entry.id   AF-A0A527HI57-F1
#
_cell.length_a   1.000
_cell.length_b   1.000
_cell.length_c   1.000
_cell.angle_alpha   90.00
_cell.angle_beta   90.00
_cell.angle_gamma   90.00
#
_symmetry.space_group_name_H-M   'P 1'
#
loop_
_entity.id
_entity.type
_entity.pdbx_description
1 polymer ?
#
loop_
_entity_poly.entity_id
_entity_poly.type
_entity_poly.pdbx_seq_one_letter_code
_entity_poly.pdbx_strand_id
1 'polypeptide(L)'
;CSAVMKACDAIREKLFAAAAGKGAPLAGSGNAKLDLKDEEVVTETGKSAKLADVFKAMQVGAIEEYAEFAPKGSSPEALSKLYAGQSEFHGGENDEDSVKYAFGAEFVEVRINSYTGEIRV
;
A
#
# COMPACT_ATOMS: atom_id res chain seq x y z
N CYS A 1 3.46 -1.65 -3.05
CA CYS A 1 2.38 -1.03 -3.85
C CYS A 1 1.84 0.21 -3.14
N SER A 2 2.40 1.40 -3.40
CA SER A 2 2.15 2.60 -2.59
C SER A 2 0.75 3.19 -2.71
N ALA A 3 0.12 3.12 -3.88
CA ALA A 3 -1.29 3.53 -4.04
C ALA A 3 -2.23 2.64 -3.20
N VAL A 4 -2.01 1.32 -3.21
CA VAL A 4 -2.78 0.37 -2.39
C VAL A 4 -2.57 0.64 -0.90
N MET A 5 -1.33 0.91 -0.45
CA MET A 5 -1.07 1.26 0.95
C MET A 5 -1.87 2.50 1.38
N LYS A 6 -1.87 3.57 0.58
CA LYS A 6 -2.67 4.77 0.85
C LYS A 6 -4.16 4.48 0.96
N ALA A 7 -4.71 3.70 0.03
CA ALA A 7 -6.11 3.30 0.07
C ALA A 7 -6.41 2.48 1.35
N CYS A 8 -5.56 1.51 1.69
CA CYS A 8 -5.71 0.73 2.92
C CYS A 8 -5.64 1.60 4.18
N ASP A 9 -4.76 2.60 4.22
CA ASP A 9 -4.64 3.51 5.36
C ASP A 9 -5.92 4.36 5.53
N ALA A 10 -6.48 4.88 4.44
CA ALA A 10 -7.76 5.61 4.45
C ALA A 10 -8.93 4.72 4.91
N ILE A 11 -8.98 3.47 4.43
CA ILE A 11 -9.98 2.49 4.89
C ILE A 11 -9.80 2.21 6.40
N ARG A 12 -8.57 2.02 6.88
CA ARG A 12 -8.29 1.80 8.30
C ARG A 12 -8.73 2.98 9.15
N GLU A 13 -8.45 4.20 8.72
CA GLU A 13 -8.87 5.42 9.43
C GLU A 13 -10.40 5.47 9.60
N LYS A 14 -11.15 5.20 8.52
CA LYS A 14 -12.62 5.11 8.56
C LYS A 14 -13.12 4.03 9.51
N LEU A 15 -12.53 2.84 9.47
CA LEU A 15 -12.88 1.72 10.34
C LEU A 15 -12.59 2.04 11.82
N PHE A 16 -11.44 2.64 12.10
CA PHE A 16 -11.01 2.99 13.45
C PHE A 16 -11.87 4.10 14.05
N ALA A 17 -12.18 5.14 13.26
CA ALA A 17 -13.11 6.19 13.67
C ALA A 17 -14.50 5.63 13.97
N ALA A 18 -14.99 4.70 13.15
CA ALA A 18 -16.26 4.04 13.37
C ALA A 18 -16.27 3.14 14.62
N ALA A 19 -15.21 2.36 14.83
CA ALA A 19 -15.13 1.45 15.98
C ALA A 19 -15.07 2.21 17.31
N ALA A 20 -14.34 3.33 17.37
CA ALA A 20 -14.17 4.16 18.57
C ALA A 20 -15.28 5.22 18.77
N GLY A 21 -16.19 5.37 17.80
CA GLY A 21 -17.25 6.37 17.82
C GLY A 21 -18.21 6.26 19.00
N LYS A 22 -19.00 7.32 19.26
CA LYS A 22 -19.97 7.34 20.35
C LYS A 22 -21.06 6.28 20.11
N GLY A 23 -21.19 5.33 21.04
CA GLY A 23 -22.16 4.23 20.93
C GLY A 23 -21.70 3.07 20.04
N ALA A 24 -20.44 3.10 19.57
CA ALA A 24 -19.84 2.02 18.78
C ALA A 24 -19.23 0.92 19.68
N PRO A 25 -18.86 -0.25 19.10
CA PRO A 25 -18.36 -1.40 19.88
C PRO A 25 -17.14 -1.11 20.76
N LEU A 26 -16.27 -0.17 20.37
CA LEU A 26 -15.10 0.25 21.13
C LEU A 26 -15.26 1.66 21.71
N ALA A 27 -16.49 2.15 21.90
CA ALA A 27 -16.75 3.45 22.51
C ALA A 27 -16.04 3.59 23.87
N GLY A 28 -15.42 4.75 24.10
CA GLY A 28 -14.66 5.00 25.33
C GLY A 28 -13.28 4.37 25.37
N SER A 29 -12.78 3.81 24.25
CA SER A 29 -11.38 3.38 24.12
C SER A 29 -10.39 4.55 24.01
N GLY A 30 -10.88 5.80 24.04
CA GLY A 30 -10.05 7.01 24.16
C GLY A 30 -9.08 7.18 22.98
N ASN A 31 -7.82 7.52 23.29
CA ASN A 31 -6.72 7.63 22.33
C ASN A 31 -5.92 6.31 22.19
N ALA A 32 -6.49 5.16 22.62
CA ALA A 32 -5.78 3.89 22.55
C ALA A 32 -5.36 3.60 21.10
N LYS A 33 -4.15 3.06 20.94
CA LYS A 33 -3.69 2.62 19.63
C LYS A 33 -4.57 1.47 19.14
N LEU A 34 -5.11 1.62 17.93
CA LEU A 34 -5.93 0.62 17.25
C LEU A 34 -5.12 -0.12 16.20
N ASP A 35 -5.42 -1.40 16.01
CA ASP A 35 -4.85 -2.24 14.97
C ASP A 35 -5.92 -3.19 14.40
N LEU A 36 -5.61 -3.88 13.31
CA LEU A 36 -6.44 -4.93 12.72
C LEU A 36 -5.79 -6.30 12.90
N LYS A 37 -6.54 -7.24 13.48
CA LYS A 37 -6.08 -8.62 13.66
C LYS A 37 -7.26 -9.58 13.61
N ASP A 38 -7.11 -10.67 12.85
CA ASP A 38 -8.09 -11.77 12.80
C ASP A 38 -9.55 -11.30 12.59
N GLU A 39 -9.76 -10.38 11.64
CA GLU A 39 -11.08 -9.75 11.33
C GLU A 39 -11.68 -8.87 12.45
N GLU A 40 -10.84 -8.41 13.37
CA GLU A 40 -11.22 -7.52 14.47
C GLU A 40 -10.41 -6.23 14.46
N VAL A 41 -11.03 -5.14 14.92
CA VAL A 41 -10.33 -3.96 15.40
C VAL A 41 -9.94 -4.24 16.85
N VAL A 42 -8.64 -4.18 17.15
CA VAL A 42 -8.10 -4.46 18.48
C VAL A 42 -7.48 -3.19 19.08
N THR A 43 -7.67 -2.98 20.38
CA THR A 43 -6.95 -1.96 21.13
C THR A 43 -5.70 -2.56 21.77
N GLU A 44 -4.70 -1.74 22.04
CA GLU A 44 -3.54 -2.15 22.86
C GLU A 44 -3.92 -2.64 24.27
N THR A 45 -5.11 -2.26 24.76
CA THR A 45 -5.66 -2.68 26.06
C THR A 45 -6.35 -4.05 26.02
N GLY A 46 -6.37 -4.72 24.85
CA GLY A 46 -6.93 -6.06 24.67
C GLY A 46 -8.45 -6.09 24.45
N LYS A 47 -9.10 -4.94 24.29
CA LYS A 47 -10.49 -4.89 23.82
C LYS A 47 -10.50 -5.11 22.31
N SER A 48 -11.53 -5.77 21.80
CA SER A 48 -11.69 -5.96 20.36
C SER A 48 -13.14 -5.84 19.92
N ALA A 49 -13.33 -5.55 18.64
CA ALA A 49 -14.62 -5.53 17.98
C ALA A 49 -14.51 -6.13 16.59
N LYS A 50 -15.44 -7.03 16.26
CA LYS A 50 -15.49 -7.64 14.93
C LYS A 50 -15.77 -6.60 13.87
N LEU A 51 -15.13 -6.72 12.71
CA LEU A 51 -15.37 -5.83 11.58
C LEU A 51 -16.87 -5.80 11.21
N ALA A 52 -17.57 -6.93 11.25
CA ALA A 52 -19.01 -6.98 10.99
C ALA A 52 -19.83 -6.04 11.90
N ASP A 53 -19.48 -5.93 13.18
CA ASP A 53 -20.15 -5.04 14.13
C ASP A 53 -19.78 -3.57 13.87
N VAL A 54 -18.54 -3.31 13.47
CA VAL A 54 -18.08 -1.97 13.05
C VAL A 54 -18.83 -1.52 11.80
N PHE A 55 -18.93 -2.36 10.77
CA PHE A 55 -19.70 -2.08 9.55
C PHE A 55 -21.18 -1.84 9.86
N LYS A 56 -21.76 -2.62 10.77
CA LYS A 56 -23.14 -2.43 11.23
C LYS A 56 -23.33 -1.10 11.95
N ALA A 57 -22.37 -0.67 12.76
CA ALA A 57 -22.37 0.63 13.41
C ALA A 57 -22.23 1.79 12.40
N MET A 58 -21.47 1.59 11.32
CA MET A 58 -21.33 2.56 10.22
C MET A 58 -22.58 2.67 9.34
N GLN A 59 -23.47 1.66 9.35
CA GLN A 59 -24.63 1.56 8.46
C GLN A 59 -24.27 1.61 6.97
N VAL A 60 -23.09 1.08 6.59
CA VAL A 60 -22.63 0.99 5.21
C VAL A 60 -22.47 -0.47 4.79
N GLY A 61 -22.76 -0.78 3.52
CA GLY A 61 -22.53 -2.11 2.95
C GLY A 61 -21.10 -2.33 2.44
N ALA A 62 -20.39 -1.25 2.13
CA ALA A 62 -19.01 -1.28 1.63
C ALA A 62 -18.28 0.02 1.99
N ILE A 63 -16.95 -0.07 2.05
CA ILE A 63 -16.06 1.09 2.10
C ILE A 63 -15.23 1.05 0.82
N GLU A 64 -15.33 2.09 0.03
CA GLU A 64 -14.57 2.25 -1.21
C GLU A 64 -13.63 3.44 -1.07
N GLU A 65 -12.40 3.28 -1.54
CA GLU A 65 -11.38 4.32 -1.53
C GLU A 65 -10.64 4.38 -2.85
N TYR A 66 -10.42 5.60 -3.33
CA TYR A 66 -9.58 5.89 -4.47
C TYR A 66 -8.27 6.48 -3.98
N ALA A 67 -7.15 5.94 -4.45
CA ALA A 67 -5.84 6.48 -4.13
C ALA A 67 -4.91 6.43 -5.33
N GLU A 68 -4.20 7.53 -5.54
CA GLU A 68 -3.08 7.61 -6.47
C GLU A 68 -1.77 7.80 -5.71
N PHE A 69 -0.70 7.32 -6.35
CA PHE A 69 0.64 7.52 -5.84
C PHE A 69 1.55 8.04 -6.95
N ALA A 70 1.86 9.32 -6.84
CA ALA A 70 3.01 9.93 -7.49
C ALA A 70 4.17 9.89 -6.46
N PRO A 71 5.34 9.32 -6.80
CA PRO A 71 6.52 9.39 -5.94
C PRO A 71 6.87 10.83 -5.59
N LYS A 72 7.52 11.05 -4.44
CA LYS A 72 8.12 12.37 -4.17
C LYS A 72 9.09 12.69 -5.33
N GLY A 73 9.18 13.97 -5.69
CA GLY A 73 10.01 14.45 -6.80
C GLY A 73 9.46 14.19 -8.20
N SER A 74 8.37 13.44 -8.38
CA SER A 74 7.77 13.29 -9.71
C SER A 74 7.15 14.59 -10.21
N SER A 75 7.14 14.81 -11.52
CA SER A 75 6.46 15.95 -12.16
C SER A 75 4.94 15.90 -11.96
N PRO A 76 4.23 17.02 -12.11
CA PRO A 76 2.77 17.04 -12.07
C PRO A 76 2.12 16.11 -13.11
N GLU A 77 2.79 15.85 -14.24
CA GLU A 77 2.31 14.99 -15.32
C GLU A 77 2.73 13.51 -15.16
N ALA A 78 3.36 13.16 -14.03
CA ALA A 78 3.84 11.81 -13.73
C ALA A 78 2.80 10.71 -13.97
N LEU A 79 1.62 10.90 -13.38
CA LEU A 79 0.54 9.92 -13.41
C LEU A 79 -0.06 9.78 -14.81
N SER A 80 -0.25 10.90 -15.53
CA SER A 80 -0.80 10.85 -16.88
C SER A 80 0.16 10.18 -17.87
N LYS A 81 1.46 10.45 -17.75
CA LYS A 81 2.52 9.75 -18.52
C LYS A 81 2.56 8.26 -18.21
N LEU A 82 2.49 7.89 -16.93
CA LEU A 82 2.45 6.50 -16.51
C LEU A 82 1.24 5.76 -17.12
N TYR A 83 0.04 6.35 -17.05
CA TYR A 83 -1.15 5.78 -17.67
C TYR A 83 -1.05 5.67 -19.21
N ALA A 84 -0.27 6.55 -19.84
CA ALA A 84 0.06 6.46 -21.26
C ALA A 84 1.21 5.48 -21.58
N GLY A 85 1.73 4.73 -20.60
CA GLY A 85 2.84 3.78 -20.77
C GLY A 85 4.20 4.44 -20.93
N GLN A 86 4.34 5.71 -20.56
CA GLN A 86 5.59 6.46 -20.66
C GLN A 86 6.33 6.44 -19.34
N SER A 87 7.65 6.20 -19.41
CA SER A 87 8.52 6.29 -18.24
C SER A 87 8.78 7.74 -17.89
N GLU A 88 8.73 8.03 -16.60
CA GLU A 88 9.19 9.30 -16.07
C GLU A 88 10.59 9.14 -15.48
N PHE A 89 11.53 9.88 -16.05
CA PHE A 89 12.88 10.00 -15.52
C PHE A 89 12.98 11.31 -14.75
N HIS A 90 13.22 11.22 -13.45
CA HIS A 90 13.47 12.37 -12.60
C HIS A 90 14.60 12.04 -11.62
N GLY A 91 15.42 13.04 -11.28
CA GLY A 91 16.57 12.88 -10.40
C GLY A 91 17.93 12.72 -11.07
N GLY A 92 18.95 13.24 -10.39
CA GLY A 92 20.37 13.20 -10.72
C GLY A 92 21.22 13.34 -9.44
N GLU A 93 22.52 13.60 -9.57
CA GLU A 93 23.52 13.51 -8.48
C GLU A 93 23.26 14.41 -7.24
N ASN A 94 22.35 15.38 -7.32
CA ASN A 94 22.03 16.32 -6.24
C ASN A 94 20.54 16.29 -5.80
N ASP A 95 19.77 15.26 -6.14
CA ASP A 95 18.32 15.25 -5.89
C ASP A 95 17.90 14.24 -4.82
N GLU A 96 17.74 14.73 -3.58
CA GLU A 96 17.33 13.94 -2.41
C GLU A 96 15.92 13.33 -2.58
N ASP A 97 15.06 13.95 -3.40
CA ASP A 97 13.65 13.61 -3.54
C ASP A 97 13.32 12.78 -4.79
N SER A 98 14.33 12.25 -5.46
CA SER A 98 14.22 11.52 -6.73
C SER A 98 13.60 10.13 -6.68
N VAL A 99 13.00 9.72 -7.81
CA VAL A 99 12.66 8.33 -8.15
C VAL A 99 13.95 7.50 -8.13
N LYS A 100 13.96 6.41 -7.35
CA LYS A 100 15.16 5.58 -7.16
C LYS A 100 15.29 4.55 -8.29
N TYR A 101 16.51 4.39 -8.79
CA TYR A 101 16.86 3.42 -9.83
C TYR A 101 17.50 2.18 -9.20
N ALA A 102 17.00 1.01 -9.58
CA ALA A 102 17.63 -0.25 -9.19
C ALA A 102 18.75 -0.56 -10.19
N PHE A 103 19.97 -0.70 -9.68
CA PHE A 103 21.12 -1.15 -10.46
C PHE A 103 21.51 -2.56 -10.00
N GLY A 104 21.91 -3.39 -10.96
CA GLY A 104 22.41 -4.74 -10.71
C GLY A 104 23.44 -5.10 -11.76
N ALA A 105 24.29 -6.07 -11.43
CA ALA A 105 25.20 -6.69 -12.37
C ALA A 105 24.96 -8.20 -12.34
N GLU A 106 24.78 -8.78 -13.51
CA GLU A 106 24.56 -10.21 -13.67
C GLU A 106 25.60 -10.75 -14.65
N PHE A 107 26.32 -11.80 -14.22
CA PHE A 107 27.26 -12.53 -15.05
C PHE A 107 26.79 -13.97 -15.14
N VAL A 108 26.67 -14.48 -16.36
CA VAL A 108 26.18 -15.82 -16.63
C VAL A 108 27.21 -16.56 -17.48
N GLU A 109 27.62 -17.74 -17.04
CA GLU A 109 28.37 -18.68 -17.87
C GLU A 109 27.40 -19.72 -18.43
N VAL A 110 27.42 -19.92 -19.75
CA VAL A 110 26.56 -20.91 -20.42
C VAL A 110 27.38 -22.04 -21.02
N ARG A 111 26.77 -23.23 -21.07
CA ARG A 111 27.32 -24.37 -21.80
C ARG A 111 26.53 -24.58 -23.09
N ILE A 112 27.25 -24.73 -24.20
CA ILE A 112 26.68 -24.92 -25.53
C ILE A 112 27.11 -26.29 -26.07
N ASN A 113 26.14 -27.13 -26.42
CA ASN A 113 26.42 -28.35 -27.15
C ASN A 113 26.76 -28.02 -28.62
N SER A 114 27.97 -28.34 -29.06
CA SER A 114 28.49 -27.93 -30.38
C SER A 114 27.82 -28.62 -31.58
N TYR A 115 27.19 -29.78 -31.37
CA TYR A 115 26.57 -30.56 -32.46
C TYR A 115 25.08 -30.30 -32.60
N THR A 116 24.40 -30.00 -31.49
CA THR A 116 22.94 -29.77 -31.45
C THR A 116 22.57 -28.31 -31.25
N GLY A 117 23.51 -27.47 -30.82
CA GLY A 117 23.27 -26.08 -30.46
C GLY A 117 22.49 -25.90 -29.16
N GLU A 118 22.27 -26.97 -28.38
CA GLU A 118 21.55 -26.89 -27.11
C GLU A 118 22.34 -26.00 -26.11
N ILE A 119 21.67 -24.98 -25.55
CA ILE A 119 22.24 -24.02 -24.61
C ILE A 119 21.66 -24.30 -23.23
N ARG A 120 22.54 -24.35 -22.22
CA ARG A 120 22.17 -24.41 -20.80
C ARG A 120 22.81 -23.25 -20.06
N VAL A 121 21.96 -22.50 -19.37
CA VAL A 121 22.32 -21.44 -18.42
C VAL A 121 22.49 -22.08 -17.05
#